data_AF-A0A941TKX2-F1
#
_entry.id   AF-A0A941TKX2-F1
#
_cell.length_a   1.000
_cell.length_b   1.000
_cell.length_c   1.000
_cell.angle_alpha   90.00
_cell.angle_beta   90.00
_cell.angle_gamma   90.00
#
_symmetry.space_group_name_H-M   'P 1'
#
loop_
_entity.id
_entity.type
_entity.pdbx_description
1 polymer ?
#
loop_
_entity_poly.entity_id
_entity_poly.type
_entity_poly.pdbx_seq_one_letter_code
_entity_poly.pdbx_strand_id
1 'polypeptide(L)'
;MAGATSSRWPLAVLKAWHAVLAGGFLVAYLTADEDTYAMHQFAGYLVLVAIVLRLAFGVLASGESPLRLPRPSWRRMKEWVATRKGRHPLFAWFAASLLAVVGLAALLGALADGASWLEDPHEAVAEASLWVIGAHIAFVTYMYAGRKWMARIGARLSSAPRETLR
;
A
#
# COMPACT_ATOMS: atom_id res chain seq x y z
N MET A 1 -26.59 -12.34 -25.05
CA MET A 1 -25.85 -12.00 -23.81
C MET A 1 -24.56 -11.30 -24.21
N ALA A 2 -24.52 -9.97 -24.16
CA ALA A 2 -23.34 -9.20 -24.54
C ALA A 2 -22.29 -9.34 -23.43
N GLY A 3 -21.13 -9.92 -23.76
CA GLY A 3 -19.99 -9.99 -22.85
C GLY A 3 -19.48 -8.59 -22.58
N ALA A 4 -19.63 -8.11 -21.35
CA ALA A 4 -19.07 -6.84 -20.92
C ALA A 4 -17.54 -6.90 -21.07
N THR A 5 -17.00 -6.16 -22.03
CA THR A 5 -15.57 -5.93 -22.17
C THR A 5 -15.12 -5.12 -20.96
N SER A 6 -14.48 -5.76 -19.97
CA SER A 6 -13.92 -5.04 -18.83
C SER A 6 -12.85 -4.07 -19.34
N SER A 7 -13.11 -2.77 -19.31
CA SER A 7 -12.12 -1.77 -19.71
C SER A 7 -10.90 -1.87 -18.78
N ARG A 8 -9.69 -1.87 -19.35
CA ARG A 8 -8.44 -1.92 -18.57
C ARG A 8 -8.11 -0.60 -17.87
N TRP A 9 -8.87 0.43 -18.18
CA TRP A 9 -8.62 1.81 -17.80
C TRP A 9 -8.70 2.08 -16.29
N PRO A 10 -9.73 1.60 -15.55
CA PRO A 10 -9.80 1.80 -14.11
C PRO A 10 -8.61 1.23 -13.35
N LEU A 11 -8.08 0.08 -13.82
CA LEU A 11 -6.89 -0.53 -13.24
C LEU A 11 -5.61 0.26 -13.55
N ALA A 12 -5.49 0.77 -14.78
CA ALA A 12 -4.36 1.63 -15.16
C ALA A 12 -4.34 2.91 -14.31
N VAL A 13 -5.49 3.55 -14.12
CA VAL A 13 -5.65 4.73 -13.27
C VAL A 13 -5.25 4.42 -11.82
N LEU A 14 -5.69 3.29 -11.26
CA LEU A 14 -5.31 2.89 -9.90
C LEU A 14 -3.80 2.66 -9.75
N LYS A 15 -3.15 2.07 -10.77
CA LYS A 15 -1.70 1.88 -10.77
C LYS A 15 -0.95 3.20 -10.87
N ALA A 16 -1.42 4.12 -11.72
CA ALA A 16 -0.84 5.45 -11.84
C ALA A 16 -0.98 6.21 -10.52
N TRP A 17 -2.17 6.20 -9.91
CA TRP A 17 -2.41 6.78 -8.59
C TRP A 17 -1.49 6.17 -7.53
N HIS A 18 -1.34 4.86 -7.50
CA HIS A 18 -0.43 4.18 -6.57
C HIS A 18 1.03 4.62 -6.80
N ALA A 19 1.47 4.76 -8.05
CA ALA A 19 2.81 5.23 -8.37
C ALA A 19 3.04 6.67 -7.91
N VAL A 20 2.05 7.56 -8.10
CA VAL A 20 2.09 8.93 -7.57
C VAL A 20 2.17 8.93 -6.05
N LEU A 21 1.33 8.14 -5.38
CA LEU A 21 1.30 8.06 -3.92
C LEU A 21 2.62 7.54 -3.36
N ALA A 22 3.12 6.43 -3.89
CA ALA A 22 4.36 5.80 -3.43
C ALA A 22 5.59 6.66 -3.75
N GLY A 23 5.67 7.21 -4.96
CA GLY A 23 6.76 8.08 -5.38
C GLY A 23 6.76 9.41 -4.62
N GLY A 24 5.60 10.05 -4.49
CA GLY A 24 5.44 11.29 -3.73
C GLY A 24 5.80 11.10 -2.25
N PHE A 25 5.34 10.02 -1.62
CA PHE A 25 5.70 9.71 -0.24
C PHE A 25 7.22 9.48 -0.10
N LEU A 26 7.83 8.70 -1.01
CA LEU A 26 9.27 8.45 -0.98
C LEU A 26 10.09 9.73 -1.13
N VAL A 27 9.71 10.60 -2.07
CA VAL A 27 10.37 11.90 -2.25
C VAL A 27 10.22 12.73 -0.97
N ALA A 28 9.00 12.87 -0.45
CA ALA A 28 8.75 13.63 0.77
C ALA A 28 9.61 13.13 1.94
N TYR A 29 9.69 11.82 2.13
CA TYR A 29 10.50 11.23 3.20
C TYR A 29 12.00 11.50 3.04
N LEU A 30 12.53 11.38 1.81
CA LEU A 30 13.95 11.57 1.54
C LEU A 30 14.41 13.03 1.51
N THR A 31 13.47 13.97 1.35
CA THR A 31 13.80 15.41 1.23
C THR A 31 13.38 16.22 2.45
N ALA A 32 13.11 15.56 3.58
CA ALA A 32 12.70 16.22 4.82
C ALA A 32 13.78 17.13 5.41
N ASP A 33 15.04 17.00 4.97
CA ASP A 33 16.15 17.86 5.39
C ASP A 33 15.97 19.32 4.93
N GLU A 34 16.56 20.24 5.70
CA GLU A 34 16.45 21.70 5.52
C GLU A 34 16.78 22.15 4.08
N ASP A 35 17.86 21.63 3.50
CA ASP A 35 18.34 21.98 2.15
C ASP A 35 17.36 21.57 1.04
N THR A 36 16.46 20.62 1.31
CA THR A 36 15.52 20.06 0.33
C THR A 36 14.05 20.22 0.75
N TYR A 37 13.79 21.03 1.78
CA TYR A 37 12.48 21.13 2.42
C TYR A 37 11.36 21.56 1.46
N ALA A 38 11.66 22.40 0.46
CA ALA A 38 10.70 22.77 -0.58
C ALA A 38 10.19 21.56 -1.38
N MET A 39 11.06 20.57 -1.65
CA MET A 39 10.67 19.32 -2.28
C MET A 39 9.82 18.46 -1.35
N HIS A 40 10.14 18.43 -0.05
CA HIS A 40 9.35 17.74 0.97
C HIS A 40 7.93 18.27 1.02
N GLN A 41 7.77 19.59 1.14
CA GLN A 41 6.45 20.24 1.17
C GLN A 41 5.67 19.95 -0.12
N PHE A 42 6.27 20.18 -1.29
CA PHE A 42 5.59 19.92 -2.56
C PHE A 42 5.12 18.46 -2.68
N ALA A 43 6.00 17.50 -2.36
CA ALA A 43 5.69 16.09 -2.43
C ALA A 43 4.63 15.69 -1.40
N GLY A 44 4.69 16.24 -0.19
CA GLY A 44 3.68 16.07 0.87
C GLY A 44 2.29 16.55 0.43
N TYR A 45 2.20 17.75 -0.14
CA TYR A 45 0.96 18.28 -0.69
C TYR A 45 0.42 17.44 -1.86
N LEU A 46 1.30 16.96 -2.75
CA LEU A 46 0.90 16.06 -3.83
C LEU A 46 0.30 14.76 -3.30
N VAL A 47 0.90 14.16 -2.27
CA VAL A 47 0.36 12.98 -1.58
C VAL A 47 -1.00 13.28 -0.94
N LEU A 48 -1.12 14.40 -0.23
CA LEU A 48 -2.39 14.82 0.40
C LEU A 48 -3.51 14.96 -0.64
N VAL A 49 -3.25 15.67 -1.74
CA VAL A 49 -4.22 15.82 -2.84
C VAL A 49 -4.59 14.46 -3.43
N ALA A 50 -3.61 13.58 -3.67
CA ALA A 50 -3.87 12.24 -4.19
C ALA A 50 -4.75 11.40 -3.24
N ILE A 51 -4.61 11.56 -1.93
CA ILE A 51 -5.44 10.90 -0.91
C ILE A 51 -6.84 11.48 -0.89
N VAL A 52 -6.99 12.81 -0.87
CA VAL A 52 -8.31 13.46 -0.91
C VAL A 52 -9.09 13.03 -2.15
N LEU A 53 -8.46 13.05 -3.32
CA LEU A 53 -9.06 12.57 -4.56
C LEU A 53 -9.43 11.08 -4.46
N ARG A 54 -8.56 10.25 -3.88
CA ARG A 54 -8.83 8.82 -3.70
C ARG A 54 -10.05 8.56 -2.83
N LEU A 55 -10.21 9.33 -1.75
CA LEU A 55 -11.33 9.26 -0.84
C LEU A 55 -12.61 9.74 -1.53
N ALA A 56 -12.57 10.89 -2.20
CA ALA A 56 -13.70 11.43 -2.95
C ALA A 56 -14.21 10.44 -4.00
N PHE A 57 -13.34 9.98 -4.91
CA PHE A 57 -13.72 8.98 -5.92
C PHE A 57 -14.13 7.65 -5.30
N GLY A 58 -13.51 7.25 -4.19
CA GLY A 58 -13.81 5.99 -3.54
C GLY A 58 -15.17 5.95 -2.85
N VAL A 59 -15.65 7.10 -2.35
CA VAL A 59 -17.00 7.26 -1.80
C VAL A 59 -18.05 7.30 -2.92
N LEU A 60 -17.73 7.95 -4.04
CA LEU A 60 -18.64 8.08 -5.20
C LEU A 60 -18.71 6.82 -6.07
N ALA A 61 -17.75 5.89 -5.94
CA ALA A 61 -17.67 4.69 -6.75
C ALA A 61 -18.80 3.68 -6.44
N SER A 62 -19.40 3.12 -7.50
CA SER A 62 -20.42 2.08 -7.42
C SER A 62 -19.88 0.75 -6.85
N GLY A 63 -20.79 -0.13 -6.43
CA GLY A 63 -20.48 -1.30 -5.59
C GLY A 63 -19.42 -2.27 -6.12
N GLU A 64 -19.33 -2.43 -7.45
CA GLU A 64 -18.37 -3.34 -8.11
C GLU A 64 -17.16 -2.61 -8.71
N SER A 65 -17.09 -1.28 -8.58
CA SER A 65 -16.02 -0.51 -9.17
C SER A 65 -14.67 -0.80 -8.49
N PRO A 66 -13.59 -0.99 -9.25
CA PRO A 66 -12.23 -1.06 -8.72
C PRO A 66 -11.83 0.17 -7.88
N LEU A 67 -12.48 1.32 -8.13
CA LEU A 67 -12.23 2.57 -7.42
C LEU A 67 -12.83 2.60 -6.02
N ARG A 68 -13.68 1.64 -5.63
CA ARG A 68 -14.30 1.61 -4.30
C ARG A 68 -13.24 1.58 -3.19
N LEU A 69 -13.56 2.19 -2.05
CA LEU A 69 -12.67 2.14 -0.88
C LEU A 69 -12.50 0.71 -0.36
N PRO A 70 -11.31 0.37 0.18
CA PRO A 70 -11.08 -0.92 0.80
C PRO A 70 -12.01 -1.11 2.00
N ARG A 71 -12.60 -2.30 2.10
CA ARG A 71 -13.49 -2.68 3.20
C ARG A 71 -12.87 -3.84 3.99
N PRO A 72 -11.95 -3.57 4.92
CA PRO A 72 -11.43 -4.60 5.80
C PRO A 72 -12.58 -5.20 6.61
N SER A 73 -12.54 -6.51 6.85
CA SER A 73 -13.59 -7.23 7.56
C SER A 73 -12.99 -8.38 8.36
N TRP A 74 -13.20 -8.35 9.67
CA TRP A 74 -12.78 -9.46 10.54
C TRP A 74 -13.50 -10.76 10.22
N ARG A 75 -14.76 -10.69 9.79
CA ARG A 75 -15.50 -11.88 9.36
C ARG A 75 -14.80 -12.56 8.18
N ARG A 76 -14.47 -11.81 7.12
CA ARG A 76 -13.73 -12.36 5.96
C ARG A 76 -12.35 -12.88 6.33
N MET A 77 -11.67 -12.24 7.29
CA MET A 77 -10.41 -12.76 7.80
C MET A 77 -10.59 -14.14 8.44
N LYS A 78 -11.53 -14.29 9.37
CA LYS A 78 -11.80 -15.56 10.05
C LYS A 78 -12.21 -16.65 9.06
N GLU A 79 -13.10 -16.33 8.12
CA GLU A 79 -13.50 -17.23 7.03
C GLU A 79 -12.31 -17.67 6.16
N TRP A 80 -11.44 -16.74 5.82
CA TRP A 80 -10.24 -17.06 5.04
C TRP A 80 -9.24 -17.90 5.84
N VAL A 81 -9.05 -17.65 7.14
CA VAL A 81 -8.17 -18.48 7.98
C VAL A 81 -8.68 -19.93 8.02
N ALA A 82 -9.99 -20.12 8.14
CA ALA A 82 -10.63 -21.44 8.18
C ALA A 82 -10.59 -22.18 6.82
N THR A 83 -10.79 -21.47 5.71
CA THR A 83 -10.95 -22.12 4.39
C THR A 83 -9.73 -22.04 3.50
N ARG A 84 -8.87 -21.03 3.69
CA ARG A 84 -7.74 -20.63 2.83
C ARG A 84 -8.12 -20.42 1.36
N LYS A 85 -9.40 -20.19 1.06
CA LYS A 85 -9.93 -20.00 -0.30
C LYS A 85 -10.13 -18.52 -0.62
N GLY A 86 -9.95 -18.17 -1.89
CA GLY A 86 -10.17 -16.81 -2.40
C GLY A 86 -9.02 -15.84 -2.12
N ARG A 87 -9.29 -14.55 -2.34
CA ARG A 87 -8.30 -13.46 -2.21
C ARG A 87 -7.97 -13.22 -0.73
N HIS A 88 -6.67 -13.09 -0.43
CA HIS A 88 -6.19 -12.87 0.93
C HIS A 88 -6.78 -11.58 1.55
N PRO A 89 -7.40 -11.63 2.73
CA PRO A 89 -8.07 -10.50 3.38
C PRO A 89 -7.12 -9.34 3.72
N LEU A 90 -5.83 -9.64 3.98
CA LEU A 90 -4.82 -8.60 4.24
C LEU A 90 -4.66 -7.57 3.11
N PHE A 91 -5.04 -7.88 1.87
CA PHE A 91 -5.05 -6.86 0.82
C PHE A 91 -5.95 -5.66 1.16
N ALA A 92 -7.13 -5.91 1.77
CA ALA A 92 -8.03 -4.85 2.16
C ALA A 92 -7.55 -4.12 3.42
N TRP A 93 -6.95 -4.87 4.36
CA TRP A 93 -6.36 -4.28 5.57
C TRP A 93 -5.18 -3.37 5.25
N PHE A 94 -4.19 -3.83 4.49
CA PHE A 94 -3.06 -2.99 4.08
C PHE A 94 -3.51 -1.75 3.31
N ALA A 95 -4.44 -1.89 2.37
CA ALA A 95 -4.96 -0.74 1.63
C ALA A 95 -5.63 0.30 2.56
N ALA A 96 -6.41 -0.15 3.54
CA ALA A 96 -7.05 0.75 4.50
C ALA A 96 -6.04 1.38 5.47
N SER A 97 -5.14 0.58 6.04
CA SER A 97 -4.10 1.03 6.96
C SER A 97 -3.15 2.03 6.32
N LEU A 98 -2.70 1.77 5.07
CA LEU A 98 -1.84 2.71 4.34
C LEU A 98 -2.55 4.00 3.99
N LEU A 99 -3.81 3.94 3.54
CA LEU A 99 -4.62 5.15 3.33
C LEU A 99 -4.75 5.98 4.61
N ALA A 100 -4.94 5.32 5.76
CA ALA A 100 -5.09 5.99 7.04
C ALA A 100 -3.77 6.61 7.52
N VAL A 101 -2.68 5.85 7.60
CA VAL A 101 -1.42 6.32 8.18
C VAL A 101 -0.70 7.32 7.28
N VAL A 102 -0.65 7.07 5.97
CA VAL A 102 -0.03 8.02 5.01
C VAL A 102 -0.90 9.28 4.88
N GLY A 103 -2.23 9.11 4.91
CA GLY A 103 -3.16 10.25 4.92
C GLY A 103 -3.04 11.11 6.16
N LEU A 104 -2.90 10.49 7.32
CA LEU A 104 -2.68 11.20 8.57
C LEU A 104 -1.32 11.91 8.58
N ALA A 105 -0.24 11.27 8.12
CA ALA A 105 1.07 11.91 8.00
C ALA A 105 1.00 13.16 7.11
N ALA A 106 0.44 13.03 5.90
CA ALA A 106 0.33 14.15 4.96
C ALA A 106 -0.58 15.27 5.46
N LEU A 107 -1.68 14.93 6.16
CA LEU A 107 -2.57 15.90 6.77
C LEU A 107 -1.89 16.67 7.92
N LEU A 108 -1.22 15.96 8.83
CA LEU A 108 -0.50 16.58 9.95
C LEU A 108 0.61 17.50 9.43
N GLY A 109 1.35 17.09 8.40
CA GLY A 109 2.39 17.92 7.78
C GLY A 109 1.82 19.20 7.18
N ALA A 110 0.70 19.12 6.45
CA ALA A 110 0.05 20.31 5.91
C ALA A 110 -0.53 21.24 7.00
N LEU A 111 -0.97 20.69 8.13
CA LEU A 111 -1.46 21.49 9.26
C LEU A 111 -0.32 22.10 10.08
N ALA A 112 0.87 21.48 10.09
CA ALA A 112 2.05 21.96 10.80
C ALA A 112 2.48 23.35 10.31
N ASP A 113 2.28 23.66 9.03
CA ASP A 113 2.51 25.00 8.45
C ASP A 113 1.78 26.14 9.20
N GLY A 114 0.65 25.84 9.84
CA GLY A 114 -0.12 26.81 10.65
C GLY A 114 -0.08 26.54 12.16
N ALA A 115 0.49 25.41 12.57
CA ALA A 115 0.43 24.93 13.94
C ALA A 115 1.65 24.04 14.23
N SER A 116 2.78 24.64 14.60
CA SER A 116 4.06 23.95 14.80
C SER A 116 4.03 22.82 15.84
N TRP A 117 3.09 22.82 16.79
CA TRP A 117 2.90 21.70 17.72
C TRP A 117 2.46 20.39 17.03
N LEU A 118 2.09 20.45 15.74
CA LEU A 118 1.80 19.29 14.89
C LEU A 118 3.03 18.72 14.18
N GLU A 119 4.21 19.35 14.30
CA GLU A 119 5.48 18.84 13.75
C GLU A 119 5.85 17.50 14.38
N ASP A 120 5.92 17.38 15.71
CA ASP A 120 6.25 16.11 16.37
C ASP A 120 5.23 15.00 16.05
N PRO A 121 3.90 15.25 16.09
CA PRO A 121 2.92 14.27 15.61
C PRO A 121 3.11 13.87 14.15
N HIS A 122 3.42 14.82 13.26
CA HIS A 122 3.68 14.53 11.85
C HIS A 122 4.87 13.59 11.71
N GLU A 123 5.99 13.89 12.38
CA GLU A 123 7.20 13.07 12.38
C GLU A 123 6.91 11.66 12.91
N ALA A 124 6.26 11.55 14.07
CA ALA A 124 5.94 10.26 14.68
C ALA A 124 5.04 9.39 13.78
N VAL A 125 4.05 9.99 13.12
CA VAL A 125 3.17 9.26 12.19
C VAL A 125 3.91 8.91 10.90
N ALA A 126 4.77 9.80 10.38
CA ALA A 126 5.59 9.54 9.21
C ALA A 126 6.54 8.35 9.46
N GLU A 127 7.22 8.31 10.60
CA GLU A 127 8.09 7.19 10.98
C GLU A 127 7.29 5.88 11.15
N ALA A 128 6.16 5.93 11.86
CA ALA A 128 5.29 4.77 12.03
C ALA A 128 4.77 4.22 10.69
N SER A 129 4.55 5.09 9.69
CA SER A 129 4.07 4.68 8.37
C SER A 129 5.08 3.78 7.64
N LEU A 130 6.39 3.94 7.88
CA LEU A 130 7.44 3.12 7.26
C LEU A 130 7.29 1.64 7.61
N TRP A 131 6.91 1.33 8.86
CA TRP A 131 6.67 -0.03 9.30
C TRP A 131 5.49 -0.65 8.54
N VAL A 132 4.43 0.11 8.33
CA VAL A 132 3.25 -0.34 7.57
C VAL A 132 3.59 -0.54 6.09
N ILE A 133 4.37 0.38 5.50
CA ILE A 133 4.86 0.30 4.12
C ILE A 133 5.78 -0.91 3.95
N GLY A 134 6.75 -1.12 4.85
CA GLY A 134 7.65 -2.26 4.84
C GLY A 134 6.89 -3.59 4.94
N ALA A 135 5.95 -3.68 5.88
CA ALA A 135 5.07 -4.85 6.00
C ALA A 135 4.23 -5.09 4.74
N HIS A 136 3.72 -4.03 4.12
CA HIS A 136 2.99 -4.11 2.86
C HIS A 136 3.87 -4.67 1.72
N ILE A 137 5.07 -4.11 1.54
CA ILE A 137 6.04 -4.53 0.52
C ILE A 137 6.41 -6.01 0.71
N ALA A 138 6.73 -6.41 1.96
CA ALA A 138 7.03 -7.79 2.30
C ALA A 138 5.85 -8.72 1.96
N PHE A 139 4.63 -8.34 2.34
CA PHE A 139 3.42 -9.12 2.06
C PHE A 139 3.16 -9.29 0.56
N VAL A 140 3.18 -8.22 -0.24
CA VAL A 140 2.93 -8.34 -1.68
C VAL A 140 4.02 -9.14 -2.37
N THR A 141 5.27 -8.97 -1.96
CA THR A 141 6.41 -9.74 -2.48
C THR A 141 6.23 -11.22 -2.19
N TYR A 142 5.89 -11.59 -0.96
CA TYR A 142 5.58 -12.97 -0.59
C TYR A 142 4.43 -13.55 -1.44
N MET A 143 3.32 -12.80 -1.59
CA MET A 143 2.14 -13.28 -2.31
C MET A 143 2.39 -13.48 -3.82
N TYR A 144 3.16 -12.62 -4.46
CA TYR A 144 3.37 -12.66 -5.92
C TYR A 144 4.66 -13.37 -6.35
N ALA A 145 5.75 -13.25 -5.58
CA ALA A 145 7.04 -13.86 -5.89
C ALA A 145 7.28 -15.19 -5.15
N GLY A 146 6.61 -15.42 -4.01
CA GLY A 146 6.86 -16.57 -3.13
C GLY A 146 6.76 -17.93 -3.85
N ARG A 147 5.78 -18.13 -4.74
CA ARG A 147 5.64 -19.40 -5.48
C ARG A 147 6.82 -19.69 -6.41
N LYS A 148 7.39 -18.67 -7.05
CA LYS A 148 8.57 -18.83 -7.92
C LYS A 148 9.84 -19.07 -7.10
N TRP A 149 9.95 -18.42 -5.95
CA TRP A 149 11.09 -18.59 -5.04
C TRP A 149 11.09 -19.95 -4.35
N MET A 150 9.95 -20.42 -3.85
CA MET A 150 9.82 -21.75 -3.26
C MET A 150 10.08 -22.86 -4.28
N ALA A 151 9.64 -22.69 -5.54
CA ALA A 151 9.95 -23.63 -6.62
C ALA A 151 11.46 -23.70 -6.92
N ARG A 152 12.16 -22.57 -6.90
CA ARG A 152 13.63 -22.52 -7.10
C ARG A 152 14.40 -23.13 -5.94
N ILE A 153 13.95 -22.91 -4.70
CA ILE A 153 14.58 -23.49 -3.50
C ILE A 153 14.34 -25.01 -3.47
N GLY A 154 13.12 -25.47 -3.76
CA GLY A 154 12.80 -26.89 -3.86
C GLY A 154 13.63 -27.61 -4.93
N ALA A 155 13.82 -26.98 -6.10
CA ALA A 155 14.68 -27.53 -7.14
C ALA A 155 16.15 -27.67 -6.70
N ARG A 156 16.68 -26.70 -5.93
CA ARG A 156 18.05 -26.74 -5.38
C ARG A 156 18.24 -27.80 -4.29
N LEU A 157 17.24 -28.02 -3.44
CA LEU A 157 17.27 -29.04 -2.39
C LEU A 157 17.14 -30.45 -2.97
N SER A 158 16.34 -30.62 -4.03
CA SER A 158 16.22 -31.91 -4.74
C SER A 158 17.45 -32.27 -5.58
N SER A 159 18.28 -31.28 -5.94
CA SER A 159 19.57 -31.49 -6.61
C SER A 159 20.74 -31.70 -5.66
N ALA A 160 20.52 -31.67 -4.33
CA ALA A 160 21.56 -32.00 -3.37
C ALA A 160 21.86 -33.53 -3.46
N PRO A 161 23.13 -33.95 -3.63
CA PRO A 161 23.47 -35.36 -3.77
C PRO A 161 22.99 -36.19 -2.57
N ARG A 162 22.24 -37.27 -2.82
CA ARG A 162 21.94 -38.31 -1.82
C ARG A 162 23.17 -39.19 -1.58
N GLU A 163 24.25 -38.61 -1.08
CA GLU A 163 25.42 -39.36 -0.59
C GLU A 163 25.67 -38.90 0.84
N THR A 164 25.11 -39.60 1.83
CA THR A 164 25.53 -39.63 3.25
C THR A 164 24.46 -40.33 4.12
N LEU A 165 23.99 -41.50 3.69
CA LEU A 165 23.34 -42.46 4.60
C LEU A 165 23.76 -43.87 4.17
N ARG A 166 24.98 -44.25 4.57
CA ARG A 166 25.44 -45.62 4.74
C ARG A 166 26.24 -45.68 6.03
#